data_AF-A0A815X705-F1
#
_entry.id   AF-A0A815X705-F1
#
_cell.length_a   1.000
_cell.length_b   1.000
_cell.length_c   1.000
_cell.angle_alpha   90.00
_cell.angle_beta   90.00
_cell.angle_gamma   90.00
#
_symmetry.space_group_name_H-M   'P 1'
#
loop_
_entity.id
_entity.type
_entity.pdbx_description
1 polymer ?
#
loop_
_entity_poly.entity_id
_entity_poly.type
_entity_poly.pdbx_seq_one_letter_code
_entity_poly.pdbx_strand_id
1 'polypeptide(L)'
;MVSDNYPTIISINELGTVIPNKLIKRLLFSYNVYTKEGTNSHGGAVLAVDKKLKCHQLDIKEPNIIAVQTLINDKEFVIASIYSPPAEKLPISAMTTLLNQGKNILLIGDLNAKHQDWGCPDQQ
;
A
#
# COMPACT_ATOMS: atom_id res chain seq x y z
N MET A 1 -7.69 -11.93 14.98
CA MET A 1 -6.28 -11.59 14.63
C MET A 1 -6.10 -11.68 13.12
N VAL A 2 -5.07 -11.02 12.56
CA VAL A 2 -4.74 -11.10 11.11
C VAL A 2 -4.59 -12.56 10.65
N SER A 3 -4.06 -13.43 11.52
CA SER A 3 -3.92 -14.88 11.32
C SER A 3 -5.23 -15.61 11.01
N ASP A 4 -6.36 -15.10 11.49
CA ASP A 4 -7.63 -15.82 11.46
C ASP A 4 -8.34 -15.65 10.11
N ASN A 5 -7.89 -14.68 9.31
CA ASN A 5 -8.45 -14.35 8.00
C ASN A 5 -7.58 -14.83 6.82
N TYR A 6 -6.38 -15.36 7.11
CA TYR A 6 -5.40 -15.82 6.12
C TYR A 6 -5.26 -14.91 4.88
N PRO A 7 -5.08 -13.58 5.07
CA PRO A 7 -5.07 -12.66 3.95
C PRO A 7 -3.87 -12.93 3.05
N THR A 8 -4.06 -12.84 1.74
CA THR A 8 -2.96 -12.93 0.77
C THR A 8 -2.16 -11.62 0.71
N ILE A 9 -2.84 -10.49 0.91
CA ILE A 9 -2.28 -9.14 0.85
C ILE A 9 -2.73 -8.40 2.10
N ILE A 10 -1.81 -7.68 2.74
CA ILE A 10 -2.06 -6.81 3.88
C ILE A 10 -1.45 -5.44 3.58
N SER A 11 -2.27 -4.40 3.66
CA SER A 11 -1.82 -3.01 3.67
C SER A 11 -1.94 -2.48 5.11
N ILE A 12 -0.91 -1.78 5.60
CA ILE A 12 -0.93 -1.07 6.88
C ILE A 12 -0.43 0.34 6.62
N ASN A 13 -1.20 1.34 7.04
CA ASN A 13 -0.87 2.75 6.91
C ASN A 13 -0.60 3.35 8.31
N GLU A 14 -0.14 4.61 8.36
CA GLU A 14 0.07 5.37 9.60
C GLU A 14 1.16 4.83 10.54
N LEU A 15 2.31 4.46 9.98
CA LEU A 15 3.48 3.97 10.72
C LEU A 15 4.53 5.04 11.06
N GLY A 16 4.37 6.25 10.53
CA GLY A 16 5.24 7.40 10.73
C GLY A 16 6.49 7.45 9.83
N THR A 17 7.43 8.31 10.22
CA THR A 17 8.71 8.51 9.54
C THR A 17 9.74 7.41 9.82
N VAL A 18 9.54 6.62 10.89
CA VAL A 18 10.43 5.52 11.27
C VAL A 18 9.60 4.26 11.44
N ILE A 19 9.69 3.35 10.48
CA ILE A 19 8.90 2.11 10.51
C ILE A 19 9.60 1.09 11.41
N PRO A 20 8.90 0.47 12.39
CA PRO A 20 9.45 -0.55 13.28
C PRO A 20 9.63 -1.89 12.56
N ASN A 21 10.50 -1.92 11.54
CA ASN A 21 10.70 -3.01 10.60
C ASN A 21 10.93 -4.37 11.28
N LYS A 22 11.73 -4.41 12.35
CA LYS A 22 12.01 -5.64 13.11
C LYS A 22 10.76 -6.24 13.74
N LEU A 23 9.89 -5.39 14.30
CA LEU A 23 8.63 -5.82 14.91
C LEU A 23 7.65 -6.32 13.84
N ILE A 24 7.48 -5.56 12.76
CA ILE A 24 6.54 -5.90 11.68
C ILE A 24 6.94 -7.20 11.01
N LYS A 25 8.21 -7.39 10.65
CA LYS A 25 8.71 -8.64 10.06
C LYS A 25 8.57 -9.84 11.00
N ARG A 26 8.65 -9.63 12.32
CA ARG A 26 8.40 -10.68 13.32
C ARG A 26 6.93 -11.06 13.37
N LEU A 27 6.02 -10.08 13.35
CA LEU A 27 4.57 -10.32 13.39
C LEU A 27 4.04 -10.92 12.07
N LEU A 28 4.58 -10.48 10.93
CA LEU A 28 4.20 -10.90 9.59
C LEU A 28 5.24 -11.85 8.98
N PHE A 29 5.80 -12.76 9.78
CA PHE A 29 6.93 -13.61 9.37
C PHE A 29 6.61 -14.54 8.18
N SER A 30 5.33 -14.86 7.93
CA SER A 30 4.87 -15.64 6.78
C SER A 30 4.69 -14.83 5.50
N TYR A 31 4.97 -13.53 5.53
CA TYR A 31 4.80 -12.59 4.43
C TYR A 31 6.15 -12.01 3.96
N ASN A 32 6.22 -11.66 2.68
CA ASN A 32 7.19 -10.71 2.15
C ASN A 32 6.72 -9.31 2.55
N VAL A 33 7.52 -8.60 3.36
CA VAL A 33 7.16 -7.29 3.92
C VAL A 33 7.97 -6.19 3.22
N TYR A 34 7.26 -5.27 2.58
CA TYR A 34 7.78 -4.09 1.90
C TYR A 34 7.32 -2.85 2.65
N THR A 35 8.21 -1.87 2.81
CA THR A 35 7.94 -0.70 3.65
C THR A 35 8.38 0.58 2.95
N LYS A 36 7.60 1.65 3.09
CA LYS A 36 7.99 3.00 2.69
C LYS A 36 7.69 3.96 3.83
N GLU A 37 8.70 4.68 4.26
CA GLU A 37 8.57 5.68 5.31
C GLU A 37 7.69 6.85 4.88
N GLY A 38 7.11 7.52 5.87
CA GLY A 38 6.28 8.69 5.66
C GLY A 38 7.03 10.01 5.71
N THR A 39 6.30 11.06 5.38
CA THR A 39 6.70 12.48 5.47
C THR A 39 6.51 13.06 6.87
N ASN A 40 5.65 12.47 7.69
CA ASN A 40 5.29 12.96 9.03
C ASN A 40 5.05 11.80 10.01
N SER A 41 4.79 12.11 11.28
CA SER A 41 4.64 11.11 12.36
C SER A 41 3.46 10.15 12.17
N HIS A 42 2.52 10.49 11.30
CA HIS A 42 1.37 9.67 10.94
C HIS A 42 1.47 9.13 9.51
N GLY A 43 2.61 9.30 8.84
CA GLY A 43 2.84 8.81 7.47
C GLY A 43 3.12 7.31 7.40
N GLY A 44 3.79 6.87 6.36
CA GLY A 44 4.37 5.53 6.25
C GLY A 44 3.37 4.47 5.82
N ALA A 45 3.86 3.51 5.04
CA ALA A 45 3.07 2.42 4.52
C ALA A 45 3.85 1.10 4.55
N VAL A 46 3.14 0.02 4.84
CA VAL A 46 3.58 -1.36 4.68
C VAL A 46 2.67 -2.04 3.67
N LEU A 47 3.29 -2.86 2.83
CA LEU A 47 2.62 -3.86 2.02
C LEU A 47 3.24 -5.21 2.35
N ALA A 48 2.44 -6.12 2.89
CA ALA A 48 2.85 -7.48 3.16
C ALA A 48 2.08 -8.43 2.23
N VAL A 49 2.81 -9.30 1.53
CA VAL A 49 2.24 -10.25 0.56
C VAL A 49 2.64 -11.67 0.95
N ASP A 50 1.70 -12.61 0.88
CA ASP A 50 1.96 -14.03 1.21
C ASP A 50 3.19 -14.51 0.44
N LYS A 51 4.13 -15.15 1.14
CA LYS A 51 5.40 -15.65 0.55
C LYS A 51 5.21 -16.63 -0.60
N LYS A 52 4.03 -17.25 -0.72
CA LYS A 52 3.68 -18.11 -1.86
C LYS A 52 3.61 -17.33 -3.18
N LEU A 53 3.36 -16.02 -3.13
CA LEU A 53 3.43 -15.14 -4.30
C LEU A 53 4.84 -14.59 -4.46
N LYS A 54 5.40 -14.80 -5.66
CA LYS A 54 6.65 -14.15 -6.05
C LYS A 54 6.35 -12.70 -6.40
N CYS A 55 7.01 -11.79 -5.70
CA CYS A 55 6.83 -10.36 -5.89
C CYS A 55 8.16 -9.67 -6.15
N HIS A 56 8.13 -8.67 -7.04
CA HIS A 56 9.21 -7.73 -7.25
C HIS A 56 8.78 -6.35 -6.78
N GLN A 57 9.54 -5.72 -5.89
CA GLN A 57 9.23 -4.36 -5.45
C GLN A 57 9.53 -3.38 -6.58
N LEU A 58 8.58 -2.49 -6.85
CA LEU A 58 8.75 -1.40 -7.81
C LEU A 58 9.51 -0.25 -7.14
N ASP A 59 10.41 0.40 -7.88
CA ASP A 59 11.12 1.59 -7.42
C ASP A 59 10.22 2.82 -7.50
N ILE A 60 9.47 3.06 -6.44
CA ILE A 60 8.63 4.24 -6.26
C ILE A 60 9.35 5.19 -5.31
N LYS A 61 9.58 6.43 -5.76
CA LYS A 61 10.35 7.41 -4.98
C LYS A 61 9.48 8.10 -3.94
N GLU A 62 8.20 8.27 -4.25
CA GLU A 62 7.23 9.00 -3.44
C GLU A 62 7.07 8.38 -2.04
N PRO A 63 7.15 9.20 -0.97
CA PRO A 63 6.90 8.73 0.38
C PRO A 63 5.46 8.24 0.53
N ASN A 64 5.19 7.46 1.58
CA ASN A 64 3.87 6.88 1.84
C ASN A 64 3.33 5.92 0.76
N ILE A 65 4.11 5.60 -0.29
CA ILE A 65 3.73 4.69 -1.36
C ILE A 65 4.73 3.55 -1.48
N ILE A 66 4.23 2.33 -1.44
CA ILE A 66 4.99 1.12 -1.72
C ILE A 66 4.20 0.24 -2.68
N ALA A 67 4.87 -0.27 -3.71
CA ALA A 67 4.23 -1.11 -4.71
C ALA A 67 5.08 -2.32 -5.05
N VAL A 68 4.41 -3.40 -5.40
CA VAL A 68 5.02 -4.63 -5.91
C VAL A 68 4.31 -5.08 -7.17
N GLN A 69 5.06 -5.74 -8.03
CA GLN A 69 4.55 -6.47 -9.18
C GLN A 69 4.59 -7.97 -8.86
N THR A 70 3.55 -8.70 -9.28
CA THR A 70 3.46 -10.15 -9.11
C THR A 70 2.72 -10.78 -10.28
N LEU A 71 2.87 -12.10 -10.41
CA LEU A 71 2.18 -12.90 -11.42
C LEU A 71 1.17 -13.81 -10.73
N ILE A 72 -0.10 -13.71 -11.13
CA ILE A 72 -1.19 -14.56 -10.63
C ILE A 72 -1.88 -15.17 -11.85
N ASN A 73 -1.81 -16.49 -11.99
CA ASN A 73 -2.35 -17.24 -13.14
C ASN A 73 -1.92 -16.63 -14.49
N ASP A 74 -0.60 -16.44 -14.66
CA ASP A 74 0.03 -15.86 -15.85
C ASP A 74 -0.42 -14.44 -16.24
N LYS A 75 -1.09 -13.75 -15.31
CA LYS A 75 -1.44 -12.34 -15.44
C LYS A 75 -0.61 -11.52 -14.48
N GLU A 76 -0.07 -10.44 -15.00
CA GLU A 76 0.70 -9.49 -14.21
C GLU A 76 -0.25 -8.59 -13.42
N PHE A 77 0.06 -8.39 -12.13
CA PHE A 77 -0.64 -7.50 -11.23
C PHE A 77 0.34 -6.53 -10.58
N VAL A 78 -0.06 -5.26 -10.50
CA VAL A 78 0.57 -4.26 -9.64
C VAL A 78 -0.29 -4.11 -8.38
N ILE A 79 0.33 -4.24 -7.21
CA ILE A 79 -0.34 -4.06 -5.92
C ILE A 79 0.39 -2.94 -5.19
N ALA A 80 -0.33 -1.87 -4.84
CA ALA A 80 0.23 -0.73 -4.15
C ALA A 80 -0.50 -0.47 -2.83
N SER A 81 0.27 -0.19 -1.79
CA SER A 81 -0.19 0.38 -0.53
C SER A 81 0.11 1.88 -0.55
N ILE A 82 -0.92 2.71 -0.44
CA ILE A 82 -0.86 4.16 -0.57
C ILE A 82 -1.44 4.79 0.68
N TYR A 83 -0.69 5.69 1.29
CA TYR A 83 -1.22 6.57 2.33
C TYR A 83 -1.10 8.02 1.89
N SER A 84 -2.18 8.78 2.02
CA SER A 84 -2.17 10.23 1.82
C SER A 84 -2.61 10.90 3.13
N PRO A 85 -1.71 11.57 3.86
CA PRO A 85 -2.08 12.30 5.06
C PRO A 85 -3.13 13.39 4.78
N PRO A 86 -4.02 13.71 5.74
CA PRO A 86 -5.17 14.61 5.50
C PRO A 86 -4.80 16.06 5.16
N ALA A 87 -3.59 16.51 5.51
CA ALA A 87 -3.09 17.85 5.23
C ALA A 87 -2.12 17.88 4.01
N GLU A 88 -1.88 16.74 3.37
CA GLU A 88 -0.98 16.63 2.22
C GLU A 88 -1.78 16.50 0.92
N LYS A 89 -1.15 16.89 -0.19
CA LYS A 89 -1.77 16.71 -1.50
C LYS A 89 -1.81 15.23 -1.85
N LEU A 90 -2.96 14.77 -2.33
CA LEU A 90 -3.10 13.45 -2.93
C LEU A 90 -2.00 13.21 -3.97
N PRO A 91 -1.31 12.06 -3.95
CA PRO A 91 -0.20 11.77 -4.84
C PRO A 91 -0.68 11.32 -6.23
N ILE A 92 -1.54 12.12 -6.87
CA ILE A 92 -2.22 11.79 -8.14
C ILE A 92 -1.22 11.43 -9.24
N SER A 93 -0.07 12.11 -9.32
CA SER A 93 0.96 11.82 -10.33
C SER A 93 1.54 10.40 -10.17
N ALA A 94 1.85 10.00 -8.94
CA ALA A 94 2.39 8.68 -8.65
C ALA A 94 1.32 7.59 -8.87
N MET A 95 0.08 7.84 -8.43
CA MET A 95 -1.06 6.96 -8.71
C MET A 95 -1.28 6.78 -10.21
N THR A 96 -1.25 7.86 -10.98
CA THR A 96 -1.41 7.82 -12.44
C THR A 96 -0.27 7.04 -13.10
N THR A 97 0.96 7.22 -12.61
CA THR A 97 2.12 6.47 -13.10
C THR A 97 1.94 4.97 -12.88
N LEU A 98 1.49 4.56 -11.68
CA LEU A 98 1.18 3.17 -11.37
C LEU A 98 0.04 2.63 -12.24
N LEU A 99 -1.05 3.38 -12.42
CA LEU A 99 -2.18 3.00 -13.27
C LEU A 99 -1.76 2.80 -14.74
N ASN A 100 -0.75 3.52 -15.21
CA ASN A 100 -0.22 3.39 -16.57
C ASN A 100 0.72 2.19 -16.75
N GLN A 101 1.17 1.53 -15.69
CA GLN A 101 2.10 0.39 -15.77
C GLN A 101 1.43 -0.93 -16.16
N GLY A 102 0.10 -1.05 -16.10
CA GLY A 102 -0.54 -2.31 -16.45
C GLY A 102 -2.06 -2.28 -16.37
N LYS A 103 -2.68 -3.35 -16.87
CA LYS A 103 -4.14 -3.50 -16.93
C LYS A 103 -4.77 -4.04 -15.63
N ASN A 104 -3.98 -4.74 -14.81
CA ASN A 104 -4.46 -5.29 -13.54
C ASN A 104 -3.72 -4.61 -12.40
N ILE A 105 -4.39 -3.68 -11.74
CA ILE A 105 -3.81 -2.92 -10.64
C ILE A 105 -4.76 -2.87 -9.46
N LEU A 106 -4.18 -3.01 -8.28
CA LEU A 106 -4.87 -2.91 -7.00
C LEU A 106 -4.19 -1.81 -6.18
N LEU A 107 -4.87 -0.68 -6.04
CA LEU A 107 -4.46 0.42 -5.16
C LEU A 107 -5.26 0.28 -3.85
N ILE A 108 -4.56 0.15 -2.72
CA ILE A 108 -5.16 -0.03 -1.40
C ILE A 108 -4.55 0.99 -0.44
N GLY A 109 -5.37 1.54 0.44
CA GLY A 109 -4.92 2.26 1.64
C GLY A 109 -5.83 3.43 1.96
N ASP A 110 -5.37 4.28 2.85
CA ASP A 110 -6.10 5.48 3.26
C ASP A 110 -5.63 6.72 2.51
N LEU A 111 -6.52 7.25 1.68
CA LEU A 111 -6.28 8.43 0.86
C LEU A 111 -6.67 9.74 1.57
N ASN A 112 -7.29 9.68 2.75
CA ASN A 112 -7.91 10.81 3.44
C ASN A 112 -8.72 11.72 2.49
N ALA A 113 -9.39 11.10 1.51
CA ALA A 113 -10.11 11.78 0.46
C ALA A 113 -11.57 11.30 0.44
N LYS A 114 -12.45 12.18 -0.03
CA LYS A 114 -13.87 11.89 -0.20
C LYS A 114 -14.19 11.77 -1.67
N HIS A 115 -15.03 10.80 -2.01
CA HIS A 115 -15.61 10.67 -3.34
C HIS A 115 -17.09 10.30 -3.18
N GLN A 116 -17.96 10.86 -4.04
CA GLN A 116 -19.40 10.61 -3.98
C GLN A 116 -19.73 9.12 -4.12
N ASP A 117 -19.05 8.44 -5.05
CA ASP A 117 -19.21 7.00 -5.26
C ASP A 117 -18.72 6.13 -4.08
N TRP A 118 -17.98 6.69 -3.12
CA TRP A 118 -17.54 5.96 -1.91
C TRP A 118 -18.53 6.08 -0.76
N GLY A 119 -19.72 6.65 -1.00
CA GLY A 119 -20.73 6.86 0.03
C GLY A 119 -20.32 7.91 1.07
N CYS A 120 -19.35 8.76 0.73
CA CYS A 120 -19.00 9.90 1.55
C CYS A 120 -20.15 10.92 1.50
N PRO A 121 -20.59 11.47 2.65
CA PRO A 121 -21.61 12.51 2.64
C PRO A 121 -21.10 13.72 1.85
N ASP A 122 -21.96 14.29 1.01
CA ASP A 122 -21.68 15.53 0.31
C ASP A 122 -21.28 16.62 1.32
N GLN A 123 -20.30 17.45 0.94
CA GLN A 123 -20.02 18.67 1.69
C GLN A 123 -21.19 19.63 1.48
N GLN A 124 -22.14 19.65 2.41
CA GLN A 124 -23.02 20.80 2.62
C GLN A 124 -22.21 21.96 3.20
#